data_AF-A0A3B8Q9M8-F1
#
_entry.id   AF-A0A3B8Q9M8-F1
#
_cell.length_a   1.000
_cell.length_b   1.000
_cell.length_c   1.000
_cell.angle_alpha   90.00
_cell.angle_beta   90.00
_cell.angle_gamma   90.00
#
_symmetry.space_group_name_H-M   'P 1'
#
loop_
_entity.id
_entity.type
_entity.pdbx_description
1 polymer ?
#
loop_
_entity_poly.entity_id
_entity_poly.type
_entity_poly.pdbx_seq_one_letter_code
_entity_poly.pdbx_strand_id
1 'polypeptide(L)'
;MRFDQIYFPGTTVLAAAVMVIAGCGRTEPREMAGTPAEAASQLQTAFAGAPEEFQRAAREASEALRNEDLTRAVESLATIKASENVTLQQGLAVHTSLVLLESRLVAAADAGDAKAREAYALLKRLKQK
;
A
#
# COMPACT_ATOMS: atom_id res chain seq x y z
N MET A 1 40.19 -15.00 -49.31
CA MET A 1 39.35 -14.48 -48.21
C MET A 1 39.32 -15.60 -47.16
N ARG A 2 40.08 -15.66 -46.04
CA ARG A 2 40.22 -14.78 -44.84
C ARG A 2 38.83 -14.31 -44.37
N PHE A 3 38.25 -14.65 -43.21
CA PHE A 3 38.69 -15.15 -41.88
C PHE A 3 38.08 -16.56 -41.62
N ASP A 4 38.72 -17.63 -41.16
CA ASP A 4 39.63 -17.93 -40.03
C ASP A 4 39.08 -17.68 -38.61
N GLN A 5 38.80 -18.81 -37.93
CA GLN A 5 39.04 -19.14 -36.52
C GLN A 5 38.36 -18.33 -35.40
N ILE A 6 37.50 -18.99 -34.60
CA ILE A 6 37.93 -19.75 -33.41
C ILE A 6 36.99 -20.96 -33.20
N TYR A 7 37.58 -22.14 -33.32
CA TYR A 7 37.05 -23.43 -32.90
C TYR A 7 37.60 -23.77 -31.51
N PHE A 8 36.75 -24.07 -30.53
CA PHE A 8 37.15 -24.82 -29.33
C PHE A 8 36.34 -26.14 -29.28
N PRO A 9 36.99 -27.30 -29.44
CA PRO A 9 36.37 -28.62 -29.36
C PRO A 9 36.33 -29.11 -27.92
N GLY A 10 35.42 -30.04 -27.61
CA GLY A 10 35.61 -30.95 -26.47
C GLY A 10 34.46 -30.98 -25.48
N THR A 11 33.78 -32.12 -25.48
CA THR A 11 32.73 -32.62 -24.60
C THR A 11 33.09 -32.57 -23.11
N THR A 12 32.27 -31.94 -22.24
CA THR A 12 32.11 -32.37 -20.83
C THR A 12 30.77 -31.86 -20.25
N VAL A 13 30.00 -32.79 -19.67
CA VAL A 13 28.75 -32.59 -18.93
C VAL A 13 29.03 -31.84 -17.62
N LEU A 14 28.27 -30.78 -17.28
CA LEU A 14 27.94 -30.47 -15.88
C LEU A 14 26.74 -29.51 -15.76
N ALA A 15 25.81 -29.89 -14.89
CA ALA A 15 24.67 -29.10 -14.46
C ALA A 15 25.10 -27.76 -13.81
N ALA A 16 24.36 -26.70 -14.08
CA ALA A 16 24.30 -25.53 -13.22
C ALA A 16 22.88 -24.95 -13.24
N ALA A 17 22.24 -25.07 -12.09
CA ALA A 17 20.98 -24.45 -11.78
C ALA A 17 21.16 -22.93 -11.55
N VAL A 18 20.04 -22.22 -11.60
CA VAL A 18 19.75 -20.96 -10.89
C VAL A 18 20.19 -19.63 -11.54
N MET A 19 19.21 -18.69 -11.48
CA MET A 19 19.27 -17.22 -11.57
C MET A 19 19.34 -16.55 -12.94
N VAL A 20 18.19 -15.98 -13.35
CA VAL A 20 18.09 -14.52 -13.57
C VAL A 20 16.73 -13.99 -13.08
N ILE A 21 16.71 -13.63 -11.79
CA ILE A 21 16.16 -12.38 -11.23
C ILE A 21 15.04 -11.68 -12.05
N ALA A 22 13.82 -12.21 -12.00
CA ALA A 22 12.63 -11.38 -12.26
C ALA A 22 12.22 -10.74 -10.93
N GLY A 23 12.51 -9.45 -10.76
CA GLY A 23 12.01 -8.68 -9.61
C GLY A 23 12.98 -7.71 -8.95
N CYS A 24 13.88 -7.07 -9.72
CA CYS A 24 14.45 -5.80 -9.27
C CYS A 24 13.33 -4.75 -9.24
N GLY A 25 12.72 -4.58 -8.07
CA GLY A 25 11.75 -3.53 -7.78
C GLY A 25 12.38 -2.17 -7.99
N ARG A 26 12.12 -1.60 -9.17
CA ARG A 26 12.41 -0.24 -9.56
C ARG A 26 11.69 0.70 -8.59
N THR A 27 12.45 1.42 -7.76
CA THR A 27 11.93 2.51 -6.94
C THR A 27 11.61 3.69 -7.86
N GLU A 28 10.46 3.63 -8.51
CA GLU A 28 9.81 4.81 -9.09
C GLU A 28 9.39 5.75 -7.93
N PRO A 29 9.35 7.07 -8.14
CA PRO A 29 8.77 7.99 -7.17
C PRO A 29 7.36 7.51 -6.86
N ARG A 30 7.16 7.06 -5.62
CA ARG A 30 5.94 6.39 -5.18
C ARG A 30 4.78 7.37 -5.34
N GLU A 31 4.00 7.23 -6.41
CA GLU A 31 2.83 8.07 -6.67
C GLU A 31 1.89 7.95 -5.46
N MET A 32 1.54 9.10 -4.87
CA MET A 32 0.49 9.15 -3.84
C MET A 32 -0.79 8.62 -4.47
N ALA A 33 -1.47 7.67 -3.81
CA ALA A 33 -2.72 7.12 -4.32
C ALA A 33 -3.73 8.23 -4.63
N GLY A 34 -4.21 8.27 -5.88
CA GLY A 34 -5.24 9.19 -6.33
C GLY A 34 -6.65 8.63 -6.14
N THR A 35 -6.77 7.31 -5.94
CA THR A 35 -8.04 6.60 -5.86
C THR A 35 -8.14 5.67 -4.63
N PRO A 36 -9.36 5.30 -4.19
CA PRO A 36 -9.54 4.37 -3.07
C PRO A 36 -8.92 2.99 -3.30
N ALA A 37 -8.98 2.49 -4.54
CA ALA A 37 -8.41 1.20 -4.92
C ALA A 37 -6.87 1.20 -4.87
N GLU A 38 -6.24 2.29 -5.29
CA GLU A 38 -4.79 2.49 -5.16
C GLU A 38 -4.39 2.59 -3.70
N ALA A 39 -5.12 3.39 -2.90
CA ALA A 39 -4.85 3.55 -1.47
C ALA A 39 -4.98 2.20 -0.73
N ALA A 40 -6.01 1.41 -1.06
CA ALA A 40 -6.20 0.07 -0.52
C ALA A 40 -5.02 -0.86 -0.88
N SER A 41 -4.53 -0.79 -2.10
CA SER A 41 -3.40 -1.62 -2.55
C SER A 41 -2.10 -1.18 -1.87
N GLN A 42 -1.86 0.12 -1.75
CA GLN A 42 -0.69 0.68 -1.06
C GLN A 42 -0.67 0.31 0.43
N LEU A 43 -1.81 0.34 1.12
CA LEU A 43 -1.93 -0.13 2.51
C LEU A 43 -1.58 -1.61 2.62
N GLN A 44 -2.14 -2.48 1.77
CA GLN A 44 -1.84 -3.91 1.82
C GLN A 44 -0.34 -4.19 1.60
N THR A 45 0.27 -3.54 0.61
CA THR A 45 1.71 -3.68 0.36
C THR A 45 2.55 -3.14 1.52
N ALA A 46 2.18 -1.98 2.10
CA ALA A 46 2.95 -1.37 3.17
C ALA A 46 2.95 -2.18 4.47
N PHE A 47 1.87 -2.93 4.73
CA PHE A 47 1.70 -3.71 5.95
C PHE A 47 1.92 -5.21 5.78
N ALA A 48 2.25 -5.71 4.59
CA ALA A 48 2.42 -7.16 4.32
C ALA A 48 3.39 -7.89 5.29
N GLY A 49 4.41 -7.19 5.80
CA GLY A 49 5.36 -7.72 6.78
C GLY A 49 5.20 -7.19 8.21
N ALA A 50 4.10 -6.49 8.52
CA ALA A 50 3.84 -5.93 9.84
C ALA A 50 3.38 -7.01 10.85
N PRO A 51 3.35 -6.73 12.17
CA PRO A 51 2.62 -7.54 13.14
C PRO A 51 1.17 -7.85 12.72
N GLU A 52 0.63 -9.00 13.15
CA GLU A 52 -0.68 -9.50 12.72
C GLU A 52 -1.82 -8.48 12.93
N GLU A 53 -1.77 -7.76 14.05
CA GLU A 53 -2.73 -6.71 14.39
C GLU A 53 -2.78 -5.62 13.32
N PHE A 54 -1.61 -5.06 12.94
CA PHE A 54 -1.54 -4.01 11.92
C PHE A 54 -1.81 -4.54 10.52
N GLN A 55 -1.44 -5.79 10.24
CA GLN A 55 -1.83 -6.45 9.00
C GLN A 55 -3.35 -6.56 8.88
N ARG A 56 -4.03 -6.95 9.97
CA ARG A 56 -5.49 -7.09 9.99
C ARG A 56 -6.17 -5.73 9.81
N ALA A 57 -5.75 -4.73 10.58
CA ALA A 57 -6.25 -3.36 10.45
C ALA A 57 -6.02 -2.80 9.03
N ALA A 58 -4.86 -3.06 8.42
CA ALA A 58 -4.58 -2.63 7.05
C ALA A 58 -5.47 -3.36 6.02
N ARG A 59 -5.71 -4.67 6.20
CA ARG A 59 -6.64 -5.42 5.34
C ARG A 59 -8.06 -4.88 5.44
N GLU A 60 -8.55 -4.67 6.66
CA GLU A 60 -9.89 -4.13 6.91
C GLU A 60 -10.05 -2.72 6.32
N ALA A 61 -9.06 -1.85 6.51
CA ALA A 61 -9.04 -0.53 5.89
C ALA A 61 -9.06 -0.61 4.36
N SER A 62 -8.28 -1.51 3.77
CA SER A 62 -8.22 -1.71 2.32
C SER A 62 -9.51 -2.26 1.74
N GLU A 63 -10.16 -3.20 2.41
CA GLU A 63 -11.47 -3.72 2.01
C GLU A 63 -12.55 -2.65 2.12
N ALA A 64 -12.56 -1.88 3.22
CA ALA A 64 -13.48 -0.78 3.41
C ALA A 64 -13.31 0.31 2.32
N LEU A 65 -12.07 0.67 1.97
CA LEU A 65 -11.79 1.60 0.87
C LEU A 65 -12.29 1.10 -0.49
N ARG A 66 -12.17 -0.20 -0.77
CA ARG A 66 -12.68 -0.81 -2.02
C ARG A 66 -14.20 -0.81 -2.08
N ASN A 67 -14.85 -0.97 -0.93
CA ASN A 67 -16.30 -1.00 -0.81
C ASN A 67 -16.93 0.38 -0.57
N GLU A 68 -16.12 1.44 -0.60
CA GLU A 68 -16.53 2.81 -0.25
C GLU A 68 -17.15 2.94 1.15
N ASP A 69 -16.84 2.01 2.06
CA ASP A 69 -17.21 2.09 3.48
C ASP A 69 -16.22 3.01 4.22
N LEU A 70 -16.43 4.32 4.04
CA LEU A 70 -15.52 5.34 4.55
C LEU A 70 -15.43 5.32 6.09
N THR A 71 -16.52 4.97 6.77
CA THR A 71 -16.56 4.92 8.25
C THR A 71 -15.64 3.82 8.76
N ARG A 72 -15.83 2.59 8.24
CA ARG A 72 -15.01 1.44 8.64
C ARG A 72 -13.54 1.63 8.25
N ALA A 73 -13.26 2.31 7.14
CA ALA A 73 -11.90 2.65 6.74
C ALA A 73 -11.22 3.56 7.77
N VAL A 74 -11.90 4.60 8.26
CA VAL A 74 -11.36 5.50 9.29
C VAL A 74 -11.11 4.76 10.61
N GLU A 75 -12.06 3.93 11.05
CA GLU A 75 -11.93 3.15 12.29
C GLU A 75 -10.73 2.20 12.22
N SER A 76 -10.57 1.49 11.10
CA SER A 76 -9.46 0.54 10.91
C SER A 76 -8.11 1.26 10.89
N LEU A 77 -8.03 2.42 10.24
CA LEU A 77 -6.81 3.25 10.22
C LEU A 77 -6.49 3.89 11.58
N ALA A 78 -7.50 4.09 12.44
CA ALA A 78 -7.30 4.59 13.80
C ALA A 78 -6.43 3.63 14.63
N THR A 79 -6.67 2.31 14.50
CA THR A 79 -5.89 1.27 15.17
C THR A 79 -4.42 1.35 14.79
N ILE A 80 -4.12 1.53 13.50
CA ILE A 80 -2.74 1.66 13.02
C ILE A 80 -2.13 2.97 13.50
N LYS A 81 -2.87 4.08 13.43
CA LYS A 81 -2.36 5.40 13.80
C LYS A 81 -2.15 5.57 15.32
N ALA A 82 -2.80 4.77 16.14
CA ALA A 82 -2.55 4.72 17.59
C ALA A 82 -1.19 4.09 17.94
N SER A 83 -0.52 3.43 16.99
CA SER A 83 0.77 2.79 17.20
C SER A 83 1.94 3.75 16.92
N GLU A 84 2.92 3.77 17.83
CA GLU A 84 4.19 4.47 17.62
C GLU A 84 5.19 3.65 16.78
N ASN A 85 4.90 2.37 16.52
CA ASN A 85 5.81 1.42 15.87
C ASN A 85 5.46 1.19 14.40
N VAL A 86 5.27 2.28 13.65
CA VAL A 86 5.06 2.22 12.19
C VAL A 86 6.31 2.69 11.45
N THR A 87 6.66 1.98 10.38
CA THR A 87 7.73 2.43 9.49
C THR A 87 7.31 3.68 8.72
N LEU A 88 8.27 4.46 8.21
CA LEU A 88 7.96 5.64 7.38
C LEU A 88 7.08 5.30 6.17
N GLN A 89 7.33 4.16 5.53
CA GLN A 89 6.50 3.68 4.42
C GLN A 89 5.05 3.42 4.84
N GLN A 90 4.85 2.79 6.00
CA GLN A 90 3.53 2.53 6.58
C GLN A 90 2.82 3.82 6.96
N GLY A 91 3.54 4.75 7.58
CA GLY A 91 3.01 6.07 7.92
C GLY A 91 2.57 6.86 6.69
N LEU A 92 3.34 6.84 5.59
CA LEU A 92 2.97 7.47 4.33
C LEU A 92 1.73 6.84 3.68
N ALA A 93 1.61 5.50 3.71
CA ALA A 93 0.44 4.80 3.20
C ALA A 93 -0.82 5.21 4.00
N VAL A 94 -0.75 5.18 5.33
CA VAL A 94 -1.83 5.64 6.22
C VAL A 94 -2.18 7.11 5.95
N HIS A 95 -1.18 7.98 5.87
CA HIS A 95 -1.41 9.40 5.62
C HIS A 95 -2.14 9.65 4.30
N THR A 96 -1.68 9.03 3.22
CA THR A 96 -2.30 9.13 1.90
C THR A 96 -3.75 8.66 1.94
N SER A 97 -4.02 7.52 2.58
CA SER A 97 -5.38 7.01 2.77
C SER A 97 -6.27 7.97 3.56
N LEU A 98 -5.75 8.61 4.61
CA LEU A 98 -6.51 9.59 5.40
C LEU A 98 -6.82 10.87 4.61
N VAL A 99 -5.89 11.36 3.79
CA VAL A 99 -6.14 12.54 2.93
C VAL A 99 -7.24 12.24 1.92
N LEU A 100 -7.19 11.06 1.30
CA LEU A 100 -8.21 10.62 0.36
C LEU A 100 -9.58 10.49 1.05
N LEU A 101 -9.63 9.83 2.22
CA LEU A 101 -10.86 9.69 3.00
C LEU A 101 -11.45 11.04 3.41
N GLU A 102 -10.63 12.02 3.78
CA GLU A 102 -11.11 13.36 4.13
C GLU A 102 -11.92 13.98 3.00
N SER A 103 -11.42 13.99 1.76
CA SER A 103 -12.15 14.56 0.63
C SER A 103 -13.49 13.86 0.37
N ARG A 104 -13.53 12.53 0.51
CA ARG A 104 -14.74 11.73 0.29
C ARG A 104 -15.77 11.93 1.42
N LEU A 105 -15.30 11.98 2.66
CA LEU A 105 -16.14 12.19 3.82
C LEU A 105 -16.76 13.58 3.85
N VAL A 106 -16.00 14.61 3.44
CA VAL A 106 -16.54 15.98 3.28
C VAL A 106 -17.66 15.98 2.24
N ALA A 107 -17.42 15.41 1.06
CA ALA A 107 -18.45 15.35 0.01
C ALA A 107 -19.73 14.61 0.46
N ALA A 108 -19.58 13.48 1.16
CA ALA A 108 -20.71 12.72 1.68
C ALA A 108 -21.45 13.47 2.82
N ALA A 109 -20.70 14.13 3.71
CA ALA A 109 -21.25 14.95 4.78
C ALA A 109 -22.06 16.15 4.26
N ASP A 110 -21.57 16.80 3.20
CA ASP A 110 -22.24 17.90 2.50
C ASP A 110 -23.51 17.41 1.80
N ALA A 111 -23.51 16.18 1.29
CA ALA A 111 -24.70 15.51 0.74
C ALA A 111 -25.72 15.08 1.82
N GLY A 112 -25.40 15.24 3.12
CA GLY A 112 -26.31 14.96 4.22
C GLY A 112 -26.08 13.62 4.93
N ASP A 113 -25.01 12.88 4.63
CA ASP A 113 -24.70 11.63 5.32
C ASP A 113 -24.21 11.90 6.76
N ALA A 114 -25.03 11.53 7.75
CA ALA A 114 -24.71 11.67 9.16
C ALA A 114 -23.51 10.80 9.59
N LYS A 115 -23.38 9.58 9.06
CA LYS A 115 -22.25 8.69 9.37
C LYS A 115 -20.96 9.26 8.80
N ALA A 116 -21.00 9.83 7.61
CA ALA A 116 -19.83 10.50 7.03
C ALA A 116 -19.39 11.71 7.87
N ARG A 117 -20.33 12.48 8.45
CA ARG A 117 -19.99 13.58 9.38
C ARG A 117 -19.28 13.07 10.63
N GLU A 118 -19.78 11.99 11.22
CA GLU A 118 -19.18 11.39 12.42
C GLU A 118 -17.79 10.82 12.12
N ALA A 119 -17.64 10.07 11.02
CA ALA A 119 -16.36 9.54 10.56
C ALA A 119 -15.37 10.67 10.21
N TYR A 120 -15.84 11.78 9.63
CA TYR A 120 -15.01 12.96 9.38
C TYR A 120 -14.48 13.56 10.69
N ALA A 121 -15.35 13.72 11.70
CA ALA A 121 -14.94 14.23 13.00
C ALA A 121 -13.90 13.32 13.68
N LEU A 122 -14.05 12.00 13.57
CA LEU A 122 -13.04 11.04 14.04
C LEU A 122 -11.71 11.22 13.28
N LEU A 123 -11.75 11.29 11.95
CA LEU A 123 -10.57 11.49 11.11
C LEU A 123 -9.80 12.76 11.50
N LYS A 124 -10.48 13.87 11.80
CA LYS A 124 -9.83 15.12 12.23
C LYS A 124 -9.05 14.95 13.52
N ARG A 125 -9.61 14.20 14.49
CA ARG A 125 -8.93 13.89 15.75
C ARG A 125 -7.69 13.01 15.52
N LEU A 126 -7.79 12.05 14.60
CA LEU A 126 -6.66 11.20 14.23
C LEU A 126 -5.53 12.01 13.60
N LYS A 127 -5.82 13.00 12.75
CA LYS A 127 -4.79 13.83 12.10
C LYS A 127 -4.08 14.81 13.04
N GLN A 128 -4.66 15.12 14.19
CA GLN A 128 -4.10 16.04 15.18
C GLN A 128 -3.13 15.36 16.17
N LYS A 129 -3.13 14.03 16.23
CA LYS A 129 -2.13 13.22 16.94
C LYS A 129 -0.97 12.89 16.01
#